data_AF-A0A6I4ZS06-F1
#
_entry.id   AF-A0A6I4ZS06-F1
#
_cell.length_a   1.000
_cell.length_b   1.000
_cell.length_c   1.000
_cell.angle_alpha   90.00
_cell.angle_beta   90.00
_cell.angle_gamma   90.00
#
_symmetry.space_group_name_H-M   'P 1'
#
loop_
_entity.id
_entity.type
_entity.pdbx_description
1 polymer ?
#
loop_
_entity_poly.entity_id
_entity_poly.type
_entity_poly.pdbx_seq_one_letter_code
_entity_poly.pdbx_strand_id
1 'polypeptide(L)' 'MQPGVYQYLESREDLRKFMRMNPKWYRRVTRDPSVLSQMEQESKYYFGKTTTQRIERFNNQLQMVQMLMQMAQAMKD' A
#
# COMPACT_ATOMS: atom_id res chain seq x y z
N MET A 1 10.56 17.10 14.92
CA MET A 1 10.88 15.69 14.61
C MET A 1 12.40 15.57 14.57
N GLN A 2 13.00 14.50 15.09
CA GLN A 2 14.46 14.38 15.10
C GLN A 2 15.01 14.22 13.67
N PRO A 3 16.15 14.83 13.31
CA PRO A 3 16.69 14.79 11.94
C PRO A 3 16.91 13.38 11.39
N GLY A 4 17.41 12.44 12.20
CA GLY A 4 17.65 11.05 11.78
C GLY A 4 16.37 10.30 11.42
N VAL A 5 15.27 10.57 12.12
CA VAL A 5 13.96 10.01 11.79
C VAL A 5 13.44 10.57 10.47
N TYR A 6 13.65 11.87 10.24
CA TYR A 6 13.20 12.51 9.01
C TYR A 6 13.96 11.96 7.79
N GLN A 7 15.28 11.82 7.86
CA GLN A 7 16.09 11.17 6.81
C GLN A 7 15.66 9.72 6.54
N TYR A 8 15.35 8.97 7.60
CA TYR A 8 14.84 7.60 7.46
C TYR A 8 13.47 7.54 6.76
N LEU A 9 12.58 8.51 7.04
CA LEU A 9 11.28 8.59 6.36
C LEU A 9 11.41 9.08 4.90
N GLU A 10 12.44 9.85 4.57
CA GLU A 10 12.73 10.24 3.20
C GLU A 10 13.25 9.07 2.36
N SER A 11 14.05 8.18 2.93
CA SER A 11 14.50 6.96 2.23
C SER A 11 13.41 5.90 2.07
N ARG A 12 12.28 6.04 2.79
CA ARG A 12 11.17 5.07 2.84
C ARG A 12 9.85 5.73 2.44
N GLU A 13 9.60 5.81 1.13
CA GLU A 13 8.39 6.43 0.57
C GLU A 13 7.09 5.76 1.07
N ASP A 14 7.12 4.44 1.28
CA ASP A 14 6.02 3.65 1.85
C ASP A 14 5.61 4.20 3.22
N LEU A 15 6.57 4.40 4.11
CA LEU A 15 6.34 4.94 5.45
C LEU A 15 5.89 6.39 5.39
N ARG A 16 6.46 7.19 4.49
CA ARG A 16 6.05 8.58 4.28
C ARG A 16 4.60 8.68 3.82
N LYS A 17 4.18 7.82 2.89
CA LYS A 17 2.81 7.73 2.41
C LYS A 17 1.86 7.24 3.50
N PHE A 18 2.26 6.22 4.26
CA PHE A 18 1.48 5.73 5.40
C PHE A 18 1.26 6.83 6.44
N MET A 19 2.30 7.59 6.77
CA MET A 19 2.25 8.70 7.73
C MET A 19 1.34 9.84 7.25
N ARG A 20 1.34 10.15 5.94
CA ARG A 20 0.39 11.11 5.33
C ARG A 20 -1.06 10.66 5.44
N MET A 21 -1.34 9.38 5.24
CA MET A 21 -2.69 8.82 5.38
C MET A 21 -3.12 8.67 6.85
N ASN A 22 -2.16 8.57 7.77
CA ASN A 22 -2.41 8.35 9.20
C ASN A 22 -1.72 9.44 10.05
N PRO A 23 -2.27 10.67 10.10
CA PRO A 23 -1.61 11.80 10.74
C PRO A 23 -1.37 11.64 12.24
N LYS A 24 -2.03 10.67 12.90
CA LYS A 24 -1.73 10.24 14.28
C LYS A 24 -0.24 9.91 14.47
N TRP A 25 0.41 9.36 13.43
CA TRP A 25 1.80 8.94 13.47
C TRP A 25 2.79 10.11 13.42
N TYR A 26 2.46 11.24 12.77
CA TYR A 26 3.30 12.45 12.85
C TYR A 26 3.51 12.86 14.31
N ARG A 27 2.42 12.89 15.10
CA ARG A 27 2.48 13.29 16.51
C ARG A 27 3.20 12.25 17.37
N ARG A 28 2.93 10.95 17.16
CA ARG A 28 3.55 9.86 17.94
C ARG A 28 5.05 9.78 17.70
N VAL A 29 5.48 9.68 16.45
CA VAL A 29 6.90 9.58 16.10
C VAL A 29 7.67 10.85 16.45
N THR A 30 7.03 12.03 16.38
CA THR A 30 7.68 13.28 16.81
C THR A 30 7.91 13.35 18.32
N ARG A 31 7.00 12.77 19.13
CA ARG A 31 7.11 12.75 20.59
C ARG A 31 8.05 11.65 21.10
N ASP A 32 8.01 10.49 20.44
CA ASP A 32 8.83 9.35 20.78
C ASP A 32 9.27 8.62 19.50
N PRO A 33 10.54 8.75 19.09
CA PRO A 33 11.07 8.05 17.92
C PRO A 33 11.04 6.52 18.02
N SER A 34 10.99 5.93 19.23
CA SER A 34 11.07 4.48 19.40
C SER A 34 9.88 3.74 18.79
N VAL A 35 8.73 4.44 18.70
CA VAL A 35 7.48 3.94 18.10
C VAL A 35 7.54 3.83 16.56
N LEU A 36 8.64 4.27 15.93
CA LEU A 36 8.84 4.16 14.49
C LEU A 36 8.79 2.70 14.03
N SER A 37 9.35 1.77 14.80
CA SER A 37 9.28 0.33 14.55
C SER A 37 7.84 -0.21 14.53
N GLN A 38 6.98 0.26 15.45
CA GLN A 38 5.56 -0.09 15.45
C GLN A 38 4.85 0.50 14.23
N MET A 39 5.19 1.72 13.83
CA MET A 39 4.63 2.34 12.63
C MET A 39 4.97 1.52 11.37
N GLU A 40 6.18 0.97 11.29
CA GLU A 40 6.57 0.09 10.18
C GLU A 40 5.78 -1.21 10.14
N GLN A 41 5.47 -1.79 11.29
CA GLN A 41 4.61 -2.98 11.34
C GLN A 41 3.17 -2.64 10.93
N GLU A 42 2.61 -1.52 11.43
CA GLU A 42 1.28 -1.06 11.02
C GLU A 42 1.24 -0.75 9.52
N SER A 43 2.29 -0.15 8.94
CA SER A 43 2.33 0.18 7.52
C SER A 43 2.32 -1.07 6.64
N LYS A 44 3.09 -2.11 7.02
CA LYS A 44 3.08 -3.41 6.35
C LYS A 44 1.70 -4.06 6.38
N TYR A 45 1.00 -3.99 7.51
CA TYR A 45 -0.36 -4.51 7.62
C TYR A 45 -1.36 -3.71 6.79
N TYR A 46 -1.27 -2.37 6.85
CA TYR A 46 -2.14 -1.46 6.12
C TYR A 46 -2.01 -1.64 4.61
N PHE A 47 -0.78 -1.65 4.09
CA PHE A 47 -0.53 -1.87 2.68
C PHE A 47 -0.70 -3.31 2.27
N GLY A 48 -0.36 -4.29 3.11
CA GLY A 48 -0.60 -5.70 2.86
C GLY A 48 -2.08 -5.99 2.59
N LYS A 49 -2.98 -5.41 3.40
CA LYS A 49 -4.43 -5.46 3.15
C LYS A 49 -4.87 -4.69 1.91
N THR A 50 -4.23 -3.56 1.63
CA THR A 50 -4.53 -2.75 0.44
C THR A 50 -4.09 -3.46 -0.85
N THR A 51 -3.00 -4.22 -0.80
CA THR A 51 -2.51 -5.03 -1.92
C THR A 51 -3.48 -6.16 -2.24
N THR A 52 -4.14 -6.77 -1.24
CA THR A 52 -5.22 -7.73 -1.49
C THR A 52 -6.31 -7.13 -2.37
N GLN A 53 -6.81 -5.93 -2.07
CA GLN A 53 -7.82 -5.27 -2.92
C GLN A 53 -7.33 -4.99 -4.35
N ARG A 54 -6.03 -4.69 -4.52
CA ARG A 54 -5.45 -4.48 -5.86
C ARG A 54 -5.31 -5.80 -6.63
N ILE A 55 -4.90 -6.88 -5.95
CA ILE A 55 -4.84 -8.24 -6.51
C ILE A 55 -6.24 -8.72 -6.90
N GLU A 56 -7.25 -8.49 -6.06
CA GLU A 56 -8.65 -8.82 -6.37
C GLU A 56 -9.15 -8.09 -7.62
N ARG A 57 -8.91 -6.78 -7.72
CA ARG A 57 -9.30 -5.99 -8.91
C ARG A 57 -8.56 -6.46 -10.17
N PHE A 58 -7.28 -6.80 -10.05
CA PHE A 58 -6.49 -7.32 -11.16
C PHE A 58 -7.00 -8.70 -11.63
N ASN A 59 -7.31 -9.60 -10.70
CA ASN A 59 -7.92 -10.90 -11.01
C ASN A 59 -9.27 -10.73 -11.72
N ASN A 60 -10.12 -9.82 -11.24
CA ASN A 60 -11.41 -9.53 -11.88
C ASN A 60 -11.24 -8.98 -13.31
N GLN A 61 -10.26 -8.11 -13.53
CA GLN A 61 -9.95 -7.59 -14.88
C GLN A 61 -9.46 -8.68 -15.82
N LEU A 62 -8.57 -9.57 -15.37
CA LEU A 62 -8.10 -10.71 -16.16
C LEU A 62 -9.24 -11.67 -16.51
N GLN A 63 -10.15 -11.93 -15.57
CA GLN A 63 -11.30 -12.80 -15.79
C GLN A 63 -12.26 -12.23 -16.85
N MET A 64 -12.51 -10.91 -16.81
CA MET A 64 -13.29 -10.22 -17.85
C MET A 64 -12.59 -10.27 -19.22
N VAL A 65 -11.26 -10.06 -19.28
CA VAL A 65 -10.49 -10.16 -20.53
C VAL A 65 -10.55 -11.57 -21.12
N GLN A 66 -10.46 -12.61 -20.29
CA GLN A 66 -10.59 -14.01 -20.73
C GLN A 66 -11.99 -14.28 -21.29
N MET A 67 -13.04 -13.81 -20.61
CA MET A 67 -14.41 -13.96 -21.09
C MET A 67 -14.61 -13.28 -22.46
N LEU A 68 -14.08 -12.06 -22.62
CA LEU A 68 -14.14 -11.33 -23.89
C LEU A 68 -13.36 -12.04 -25.00
N MET A 69 -12.18 -12.60 -24.71
CA MET A 69 -11.41 -13.39 -25.69
C MET A 69 -12.17 -14.64 -26.13
N GLN A 70 -12.80 -15.35 -25.20
CA GLN A 70 -13.60 -16.55 -25.51
C GLN A 70 -14.81 -16.21 -26.39
N MET A 71 -15.52 -15.11 -26.09
CA MET A 71 -16.64 -14.65 -26.93
C MET A 71 -16.18 -14.24 -28.33
N ALA A 72 -15.03 -13.57 -28.45
CA ALA A 72 -14.48 -13.17 -29.74
C ALA A 72 -14.02 -14.36 -30.59
N GLN A 73 -13.55 -15.45 -29.96
CA GLN A 73 -13.24 -16.71 -30.64
C GLN A 73 -14.53 -17.41 -31.09
N ALA A 74 -15.54 -17.50 -30.22
CA ALA A 74 -16.82 -18.13 -30.52
C ALA A 74 -17.64 -17.43 -31.62
N MET A 75 -17.40 -16.15 -31.88
CA MET A 75 -18.01 -15.40 -33.00
C MET A 75 -17.20 -15.46 -34.30
N LYS A 76 -15.99 -16.04 -34.26
CA LYS A 76 -15.09 -16.16 -35.43
C LYS A 76 -15.20 -17.51 -36.14
N ASP A 77 -15.93 -18.47 -35.55
CA ASP A 77 -16.45 -19.68 -36.18
C ASP A 77 -17.87 -19.43 -36.73
#